data_AF-A0A182EC04-F1
#
_entry.id   AF-A0A182EC04-F1
#
_cell.length_a   1.000
_cell.length_b   1.000
_cell.length_c   1.000
_cell.angle_alpha   90.00
_cell.angle_beta   90.00
_cell.angle_gamma   90.00
#
_symmetry.space_group_name_H-M   'P 1'
#
loop_
_entity.id
_entity.type
_entity.pdbx_description
1 polymer ?
#
loop_
_entity_poly.entity_id
_entity_poly.type
_entity_poly.pdbx_seq_one_letter_code
_entity_poly.pdbx_strand_id
1 'polypeptide(L)'
;MLAPIMTDSNMTPLLPPDEDIIEFLRNADFDVRLQTLCRLTVWVKHDPQWFSKFIKKGDLFKQFERLLMNDRWEVQHQCIKFLHDALPTFGNYVEWCITYLLPCIVTKLGSPKITIRRITNQMLIAYLKLQPDALNIVQKEIANFLFSGKNDAQTKDEALREIPNLMITECVNQNWKILISSLAEMMHTIPSKRHEKIVRLLAHFNVYLGTEKLQKTLSELTIEQYEICKKYEQLISEISETAKESLKNKEKIPPSIDVELRFRFGIIPVLTSTMLSNETDPTSRIAALEQVREIMNGIKLEDARKFATHLHSYFLTLGNVLDDLNFKVVALCLDVLRLTLEKVGPLLAPYIQFIQIMPHRRSNLGHRTRASEGMRRLIANQTEEERASTNERTGQRMAQRQNDVQPDLRQSRDKNRLAFWYNPADDYSLSPNVLIGTIAEQIVGLISKHFGNQKSIIKQQIMAICMITMRNCSPKSVISCLCVYSEHRSSRIREEILNIMTAALLTFDSRSINLKAIADVVVPLLADQKRRVR
;
A
#
# COMPACT_ATOMS: atom_id res chain seq x y z
N MET A 1 21.28 10.68 45.69
CA MET A 1 21.74 9.59 44.80
C MET A 1 20.49 9.02 44.13
N LEU A 2 20.23 9.45 42.89
CA LEU A 2 19.07 9.02 42.10
C LEU A 2 19.53 7.89 41.17
N ALA A 3 19.01 6.69 41.37
CA ALA A 3 19.15 5.60 40.41
C ALA A 3 18.16 5.83 39.24
N PRO A 4 18.56 5.56 37.98
CA PRO A 4 17.68 5.77 36.84
C PRO A 4 16.70 4.59 36.71
N ILE A 5 15.42 4.92 36.58
CA ILE A 5 14.37 3.98 36.17
C ILE A 5 14.59 3.71 34.68
N MET A 6 15.01 2.49 34.35
CA MET A 6 15.12 2.02 32.98
C MET A 6 13.73 2.02 32.34
N THR A 7 13.55 2.82 31.29
CA THR A 7 12.38 2.72 30.41
C THR A 7 12.62 1.57 29.43
N ASP A 8 11.96 0.44 29.66
CA ASP A 8 11.88 -0.64 28.68
C ASP A 8 11.05 -0.18 27.47
N SER A 9 11.75 0.38 26.48
CA SER A 9 11.26 0.57 25.13
C SER A 9 11.35 -0.75 24.36
N ASN A 10 10.40 -1.67 24.57
CA ASN A 10 10.22 -2.86 23.72
C ASN A 10 8.83 -3.48 23.93
N MET A 11 7.78 -2.84 23.42
CA MET A 11 6.47 -3.48 23.27
C MET A 11 6.29 -3.90 21.82
N THR A 12 6.72 -5.12 21.49
CA THR A 12 6.35 -5.81 20.26
C THR A 12 4.82 -5.98 20.22
N PRO A 13 4.14 -5.64 19.12
CA PRO A 13 2.69 -5.85 19.03
C PRO A 13 2.40 -7.36 19.07
N LEU A 14 1.82 -7.84 20.17
CA LEU A 14 1.35 -9.22 20.29
C LEU A 14 0.32 -9.50 19.19
N LEU A 15 0.59 -10.49 18.34
CA LEU A 15 -0.42 -10.98 17.41
C LEU A 15 -1.52 -11.76 18.13
N PRO A 16 -2.72 -11.82 17.54
CA PRO A 16 -3.74 -12.77 17.96
C PRO A 16 -3.19 -14.21 17.89
N PRO A 17 -3.75 -15.14 18.68
CA PRO A 17 -3.53 -16.57 18.52
C PRO A 17 -3.64 -17.04 17.06
N ASP A 18 -2.92 -18.12 16.72
CA ASP A 18 -2.91 -18.70 15.37
C ASP A 18 -4.32 -18.98 14.81
N GLU A 19 -5.24 -19.41 15.68
CA GLU A 19 -6.65 -19.69 15.32
C GLU A 19 -7.38 -18.44 14.82
N ASP A 20 -7.21 -17.33 15.53
CA ASP A 20 -7.83 -16.05 15.18
C ASP A 20 -7.30 -15.56 13.83
N ILE A 21 -6.00 -15.74 13.57
CA ILE A 21 -5.40 -15.38 12.27
C ILE A 21 -6.02 -16.21 11.15
N ILE A 22 -6.15 -17.52 11.33
CA ILE A 22 -6.76 -18.41 10.34
C ILE A 22 -8.23 -18.05 10.12
N GLU A 23 -8.97 -17.74 11.19
CA GLU A 23 -10.37 -17.34 11.12
C GLU A 23 -10.54 -16.00 10.39
N PHE A 24 -9.69 -15.01 10.68
CA PHE A 24 -9.72 -13.72 10.00
C PHE A 24 -9.36 -13.84 8.52
N LEU A 25 -8.40 -14.70 8.16
CA LEU A 25 -8.10 -15.00 6.76
C LEU A 25 -9.23 -15.77 6.07
N ARG A 26 -10.06 -16.51 6.82
CA ARG A 26 -11.25 -17.21 6.30
C ARG A 26 -12.48 -16.31 6.17
N ASN A 27 -12.50 -15.19 6.90
CA ASN A 27 -13.66 -14.32 7.06
C ASN A 27 -14.30 -13.94 5.71
N ALA A 28 -15.64 -13.86 5.66
CA ALA A 28 -16.37 -13.47 4.45
C ALA A 28 -16.13 -12.01 4.06
N ASP A 29 -15.80 -11.15 5.02
CA ASP A 29 -15.50 -9.74 4.81
C ASP A 29 -14.12 -9.55 4.16
N PHE A 30 -14.14 -8.82 3.04
CA PHE A 30 -12.95 -8.48 2.26
C PHE A 30 -11.93 -7.69 3.09
N ASP A 31 -12.37 -6.68 3.83
CA ASP A 31 -11.49 -5.78 4.58
C ASP A 31 -10.79 -6.53 5.71
N VAL A 32 -11.49 -7.46 6.35
CA VAL A 32 -10.91 -8.32 7.41
C VAL A 32 -9.77 -9.15 6.86
N ARG A 33 -9.92 -9.77 5.69
CA ARG A 33 -8.86 -10.58 5.07
C ARG A 33 -7.67 -9.73 4.66
N LEU A 34 -7.93 -8.61 3.98
CA LEU A 34 -6.89 -7.70 3.51
C LEU A 34 -6.06 -7.13 4.67
N GLN A 35 -6.73 -6.66 5.72
CA GLN A 35 -6.04 -6.13 6.91
C GLN A 35 -5.25 -7.19 7.65
N THR A 36 -5.77 -8.41 7.74
CA THR A 36 -5.03 -9.51 8.34
C THR A 36 -3.72 -9.77 7.60
N LEU A 37 -3.74 -9.82 6.27
CA LEU A 37 -2.52 -9.96 5.48
C LEU A 37 -1.55 -8.77 5.64
N CYS A 38 -2.06 -7.54 5.74
CA CYS A 38 -1.23 -6.36 5.98
C CYS A 38 -0.54 -6.42 7.35
N ARG A 39 -1.28 -6.82 8.38
CA ARG A 39 -0.75 -7.00 9.74
C ARG A 39 0.29 -8.12 9.79
N LEU A 40 0.03 -9.24 9.10
CA LEU A 40 1.00 -10.32 8.95
C LEU A 40 2.28 -9.81 8.27
N THR A 41 2.17 -8.98 7.23
CA THR A 41 3.35 -8.41 6.55
C THR A 41 4.20 -7.54 7.48
N VAL A 42 3.57 -6.72 8.31
CA VAL A 42 4.26 -5.92 9.34
C VAL A 42 4.90 -6.84 10.38
N TRP A 43 4.20 -7.88 10.81
CA TRP A 43 4.70 -8.82 11.82
C TRP A 43 5.98 -9.52 11.38
N VAL A 44 6.01 -10.04 10.16
CA VAL A 44 7.18 -10.78 9.66
C VAL A 44 8.44 -9.91 9.59
N LYS A 45 8.27 -8.59 9.40
CA LYS A 45 9.38 -7.63 9.45
C LYS A 45 9.93 -7.42 10.86
N HIS A 46 9.09 -7.57 11.89
CA HIS A 46 9.48 -7.36 13.29
C HIS A 46 9.88 -8.64 14.03
N ASP A 47 9.38 -9.81 13.59
CA ASP A 47 9.70 -11.11 14.20
C ASP A 47 10.15 -12.12 13.14
N PRO A 48 11.47 -12.21 12.84
CA PRO A 48 11.98 -13.18 11.88
C PRO A 48 11.76 -14.65 12.29
N GLN A 49 11.48 -14.92 13.57
CA GLN A 49 11.20 -16.26 14.09
C GLN A 49 9.70 -16.56 14.20
N TRP A 50 8.84 -15.71 13.64
CA TRP A 50 7.39 -15.91 13.70
C TRP A 50 6.96 -17.30 13.20
N PHE A 51 7.62 -17.78 12.14
CA PHE A 51 7.20 -18.99 11.46
C PHE A 51 7.45 -20.24 12.30
N SER A 52 8.54 -20.28 13.08
CA SER A 52 8.79 -21.38 14.01
C SER A 52 7.73 -21.42 15.13
N LYS A 53 7.31 -20.23 15.61
CA LYS A 53 6.29 -20.08 16.67
C LYS A 53 4.87 -20.40 16.21
N PHE A 54 4.56 -20.23 14.92
CA PHE A 54 3.23 -20.51 14.38
C PHE A 54 3.00 -22.03 14.30
N ILE A 55 2.10 -22.57 15.11
CA ILE A 55 1.84 -24.01 15.24
C ILE A 55 1.09 -24.52 14.01
N LYS A 56 0.06 -23.79 13.55
CA LYS A 56 -0.89 -24.24 12.51
C LYS A 56 -0.46 -23.95 11.07
N LYS A 57 0.80 -24.23 10.72
CA LYS A 57 1.40 -23.90 9.41
C LYS A 57 0.57 -24.42 8.23
N GLY A 58 0.10 -25.67 8.29
CA GLY A 58 -0.69 -26.27 7.22
C GLY A 58 -2.02 -25.54 6.96
N ASP A 59 -2.73 -25.17 8.02
CA ASP A 59 -4.03 -24.47 7.87
C ASP A 59 -3.84 -23.04 7.36
N LEU A 60 -2.75 -22.38 7.75
CA LEU A 60 -2.35 -21.08 7.22
C LEU A 60 -2.11 -21.15 5.71
N PHE A 61 -1.34 -22.12 5.24
CA PHE A 61 -1.04 -22.27 3.82
C PHE A 61 -2.26 -22.70 2.99
N LYS A 62 -3.18 -23.48 3.56
CA LYS A 62 -4.51 -23.72 2.95
C LYS A 62 -5.32 -22.42 2.81
N GLN A 63 -5.23 -21.50 3.77
CA GLN A 63 -5.87 -20.20 3.61
C GLN A 63 -5.19 -19.40 2.50
N PHE A 64 -3.86 -19.34 2.43
CA PHE A 64 -3.17 -18.65 1.32
C PHE A 64 -3.52 -19.20 -0.05
N GLU A 65 -3.58 -20.52 -0.21
CA GLU A 65 -4.05 -21.17 -1.43
C GLU A 65 -5.46 -20.67 -1.83
N ARG A 66 -6.40 -20.69 -0.88
CA ARG A 66 -7.77 -20.19 -1.07
C ARG A 66 -7.79 -18.71 -1.50
N LEU A 67 -7.00 -17.87 -0.83
CA LEU A 67 -6.92 -16.44 -1.11
C LEU A 67 -6.32 -16.16 -2.49
N LEU A 68 -5.29 -16.91 -2.87
CA LEU A 68 -4.70 -16.81 -4.20
C LEU A 68 -5.70 -17.20 -5.28
N MET A 69 -6.51 -18.24 -5.10
CA MET A 69 -7.38 -18.74 -6.16
C MET A 69 -8.75 -18.07 -6.25
N ASN A 70 -9.38 -17.76 -5.12
CA ASN A 70 -10.81 -17.47 -5.05
C ASN A 70 -11.14 -16.06 -4.52
N ASP A 71 -10.16 -15.19 -4.34
CA ASP A 71 -10.37 -13.85 -3.80
C ASP A 71 -10.24 -12.75 -4.85
N ARG A 72 -10.53 -11.50 -4.45
CA ARG A 72 -10.28 -10.32 -5.28
C ARG A 72 -8.78 -10.10 -5.48
N TRP A 73 -8.43 -9.41 -6.55
CA TRP A 73 -7.02 -9.24 -6.94
C TRP A 73 -6.22 -8.49 -5.86
N GLU A 74 -6.82 -7.57 -5.11
CA GLU A 74 -6.23 -6.84 -3.99
C GLU A 74 -5.70 -7.81 -2.91
N VAL A 75 -6.53 -8.77 -2.51
CA VAL A 75 -6.18 -9.79 -1.51
C VAL A 75 -5.16 -10.77 -2.09
N GLN A 76 -5.28 -11.13 -3.37
CA GLN A 76 -4.26 -11.93 -4.06
C GLN A 76 -2.90 -11.22 -4.08
N HIS A 77 -2.87 -9.94 -4.45
CA HIS A 77 -1.67 -9.11 -4.49
C HIS A 77 -1.02 -9.05 -3.11
N GLN A 78 -1.79 -8.70 -2.08
CA GLN A 78 -1.27 -8.59 -0.72
C GLN A 78 -0.84 -9.96 -0.16
N CYS A 79 -1.47 -11.06 -0.57
CA CYS A 79 -1.04 -12.41 -0.23
C CYS A 79 0.30 -12.76 -0.88
N ILE A 80 0.50 -12.47 -2.17
CA ILE A 80 1.79 -12.71 -2.85
C ILE A 80 2.88 -11.82 -2.26
N LYS A 81 2.56 -10.55 -1.96
CA LYS A 81 3.48 -9.62 -1.30
C LYS A 81 3.89 -10.11 0.09
N PHE A 82 2.94 -10.62 0.87
CA PHE A 82 3.23 -11.24 2.16
C PHE A 82 4.19 -12.43 1.98
N LEU A 83 3.91 -13.35 1.04
CA LEU A 83 4.78 -14.50 0.76
C LEU A 83 6.19 -14.07 0.33
N HIS A 84 6.30 -13.00 -0.47
CA HIS A 84 7.58 -12.40 -0.85
C HIS A 84 8.35 -11.84 0.35
N ASP A 85 7.70 -11.02 1.18
CA ASP A 85 8.35 -10.42 2.35
C ASP A 85 8.70 -11.49 3.40
N ALA A 86 7.90 -12.57 3.50
CA ALA A 86 8.11 -13.66 4.44
C ALA A 86 9.07 -14.75 3.96
N LEU A 87 9.37 -14.80 2.66
CA LEU A 87 10.19 -15.85 2.06
C LEU A 87 11.51 -16.11 2.82
N PRO A 88 12.32 -15.09 3.21
CA PRO A 88 13.57 -15.34 3.93
C PRO A 88 13.38 -15.87 5.35
N THR A 89 12.18 -15.70 5.92
CA THR A 89 11.85 -16.05 7.32
C THR A 89 11.33 -17.47 7.49
N PHE A 90 11.00 -18.18 6.40
CA PHE A 90 10.55 -19.57 6.47
C PHE A 90 11.68 -20.55 6.83
N GLY A 91 12.95 -20.15 6.73
CA GLY A 91 14.09 -21.01 7.06
C GLY A 91 14.11 -22.30 6.25
N ASN A 92 14.25 -23.45 6.91
CA ASN A 92 14.31 -24.76 6.22
C ASN A 92 12.98 -25.20 5.60
N TYR A 93 11.89 -24.46 5.83
CA TYR A 93 10.56 -24.80 5.29
C TYR A 93 10.27 -24.15 3.94
N VAL A 94 11.16 -23.32 3.40
CA VAL A 94 10.95 -22.57 2.15
C VAL A 94 10.46 -23.49 1.02
N GLU A 95 11.16 -24.60 0.78
CA GLU A 95 10.83 -25.52 -0.31
C GLU A 95 9.42 -26.10 -0.15
N TRP A 96 9.06 -26.54 1.06
CA TRP A 96 7.72 -27.07 1.36
C TRP A 96 6.63 -26.00 1.18
N CYS A 97 6.86 -24.82 1.75
CA CYS A 97 5.94 -23.68 1.70
C CYS A 97 5.65 -23.24 0.26
N ILE A 98 6.70 -23.04 -0.53
CA ILE A 98 6.56 -22.51 -1.87
C ILE A 98 6.10 -23.58 -2.84
N THR A 99 6.63 -24.80 -2.80
CA THR A 99 6.21 -25.88 -3.70
C THR A 99 4.71 -26.18 -3.56
N TYR A 100 4.16 -26.10 -2.34
CA TYR A 100 2.71 -26.25 -2.12
C TYR A 100 1.89 -25.16 -2.83
N LEU A 101 2.31 -23.89 -2.75
CA LEU A 101 1.59 -22.76 -3.34
C LEU A 101 1.95 -22.48 -4.80
N LEU A 102 3.02 -23.09 -5.31
CA LEU A 102 3.60 -22.78 -6.62
C LEU A 102 2.61 -22.91 -7.77
N PRO A 103 1.75 -23.95 -7.86
CA PRO A 103 0.74 -24.02 -8.91
C PRO A 103 -0.19 -22.79 -8.90
N CYS A 104 -0.61 -22.34 -7.71
CA CYS A 104 -1.46 -21.17 -7.54
C CYS A 104 -0.73 -19.87 -7.91
N ILE A 105 0.53 -19.73 -7.48
CA ILE A 105 1.37 -18.55 -7.77
C ILE A 105 1.63 -18.44 -9.28
N VAL A 106 1.96 -19.54 -9.95
CA VAL A 106 2.23 -19.55 -11.40
C VAL A 106 1.01 -19.10 -12.20
N THR A 107 -0.21 -19.44 -11.77
CA THR A 107 -1.43 -18.95 -12.44
C THR A 107 -1.52 -17.41 -12.51
N LYS A 108 -0.83 -16.72 -11.59
CA LYS A 108 -0.84 -15.26 -11.49
C LYS A 108 0.07 -14.57 -12.50
N LEU A 109 1.00 -15.30 -13.14
CA LEU A 109 1.74 -14.80 -14.30
C LEU A 109 0.81 -14.48 -15.48
N GLY A 110 -0.33 -15.17 -15.60
CA GLY A 110 -1.34 -14.90 -16.62
C GLY A 110 -2.43 -13.91 -16.19
N SER A 111 -2.32 -13.27 -15.02
CA SER A 111 -3.35 -12.35 -14.54
C SER A 111 -3.57 -11.17 -15.50
N PRO A 112 -4.80 -10.71 -15.74
CA PRO A 112 -5.05 -9.50 -16.55
C PRO A 112 -4.52 -8.22 -15.87
N LYS A 113 -4.27 -8.27 -14.56
CA LYS A 113 -3.74 -7.13 -13.78
C LYS A 113 -2.21 -7.16 -13.79
N ILE A 114 -1.60 -6.13 -14.38
CA ILE A 114 -0.14 -5.99 -14.42
C ILE A 114 0.51 -5.95 -13.03
N THR A 115 -0.18 -5.41 -12.03
CA THR A 115 0.30 -5.35 -10.65
C THR A 115 0.50 -6.74 -10.06
N ILE A 116 -0.46 -7.64 -10.29
CA ILE A 116 -0.37 -9.05 -9.91
C ILE A 116 0.81 -9.71 -10.60
N ARG A 117 0.92 -9.58 -11.93
CA ARG A 117 2.02 -10.21 -12.68
C ARG A 117 3.39 -9.75 -12.18
N ARG A 118 3.55 -8.44 -11.90
CA ARG A 118 4.80 -7.87 -11.37
C ARG A 118 5.17 -8.43 -10.00
N ILE A 119 4.23 -8.45 -9.04
CA ILE A 119 4.53 -9.00 -7.71
C ILE A 119 4.78 -10.52 -7.76
N THR A 120 4.09 -11.23 -8.65
CA THR A 120 4.33 -12.67 -8.90
C THR A 120 5.73 -12.91 -9.43
N ASN A 121 6.19 -12.15 -10.43
CA ASN A 121 7.57 -12.23 -10.91
C ASN A 121 8.56 -11.92 -9.80
N GLN A 122 8.35 -10.85 -9.03
CA GLN A 122 9.23 -10.51 -7.90
C GLN A 122 9.32 -11.66 -6.88
N MET A 123 8.19 -12.29 -6.56
CA MET A 123 8.15 -13.45 -5.68
C MET A 123 8.91 -14.66 -6.24
N LEU A 124 8.67 -15.02 -7.50
CA LEU A 124 9.35 -16.14 -8.15
C LEU A 124 10.86 -15.89 -8.31
N ILE A 125 11.24 -14.66 -8.65
CA ILE A 125 12.65 -14.24 -8.69
C ILE A 125 13.28 -14.35 -7.31
N ALA A 126 12.63 -13.85 -6.26
CA ALA A 126 13.14 -13.96 -4.90
C ALA A 126 13.32 -15.43 -4.47
N TYR A 127 12.37 -16.30 -4.84
CA TYR A 127 12.47 -17.74 -4.60
C TYR A 127 13.65 -18.38 -5.35
N LEU A 128 13.80 -18.11 -6.65
CA LEU A 128 14.89 -18.65 -7.47
C LEU A 128 16.26 -18.11 -7.06
N LYS A 129 16.34 -16.88 -6.55
CA LYS A 129 17.58 -16.36 -5.95
C LYS A 129 17.98 -17.09 -4.68
N LEU A 130 17.00 -17.48 -3.87
CA LEU A 130 17.23 -18.20 -2.62
C LEU A 130 17.53 -19.69 -2.86
N GLN A 131 16.82 -20.31 -3.82
CA GLN A 131 16.97 -21.73 -4.19
C GLN A 131 17.01 -21.89 -5.71
N PRO A 132 18.17 -21.68 -6.36
CA PRO A 132 18.30 -21.83 -7.82
C PRO A 132 17.94 -23.24 -8.34
N ASP A 133 18.16 -24.27 -7.53
CA ASP A 133 17.87 -25.66 -7.88
C ASP A 133 16.36 -25.96 -7.95
N ALA A 134 15.52 -25.10 -7.37
CA ALA A 134 14.07 -25.20 -7.47
C ALA A 134 13.54 -24.86 -8.89
N LEU A 135 14.40 -24.38 -9.79
CA LEU A 135 14.03 -24.00 -11.15
C LEU A 135 13.30 -25.11 -11.90
N ASN A 136 13.69 -26.38 -11.72
CA ASN A 136 13.03 -27.50 -12.41
C ASN A 136 11.54 -27.61 -12.05
N ILE A 137 11.20 -27.39 -10.77
CA ILE A 137 9.81 -27.42 -10.30
C ILE A 137 9.04 -26.22 -10.85
N VAL A 138 9.65 -25.03 -10.83
CA VAL A 138 9.06 -23.80 -11.39
C VAL A 138 8.78 -23.97 -12.89
N GLN A 139 9.72 -24.51 -13.66
CA GLN A 139 9.52 -24.80 -15.08
C GLN A 139 8.37 -25.77 -15.33
N LYS A 140 8.26 -26.83 -14.52
CA LYS A 140 7.18 -27.82 -14.63
C LYS A 140 5.82 -27.19 -14.37
N GLU A 141 5.69 -26.35 -13.35
CA GLU A 141 4.43 -25.66 -13.06
C GLU A 141 4.07 -24.62 -14.13
N ILE A 142 5.05 -23.89 -14.68
CA ILE A 142 4.83 -22.99 -15.82
C ILE A 142 4.35 -23.78 -17.04
N ALA A 143 4.98 -24.92 -17.35
CA ALA A 143 4.56 -25.81 -18.42
C ALA A 143 3.12 -26.30 -18.22
N ASN A 144 2.79 -26.81 -17.02
CA ASN A 144 1.43 -27.25 -16.69
C ASN A 144 0.39 -26.13 -16.90
N PHE A 145 0.71 -24.91 -16.47
CA PHE A 145 -0.15 -23.75 -16.66
C PHE A 145 -0.35 -23.41 -18.15
N LEU A 146 0.73 -23.45 -18.94
CA LEU A 146 0.73 -23.18 -20.36
C LEU A 146 -0.08 -24.24 -21.15
N PHE A 147 -0.01 -25.51 -20.77
CA PHE A 147 -0.79 -26.59 -21.39
C PHE A 147 -2.23 -26.72 -20.90
N SER A 148 -2.55 -26.17 -19.73
CA SER A 148 -3.90 -26.25 -19.16
C SER A 148 -4.96 -25.75 -20.15
N GLY A 149 -5.93 -26.61 -20.46
CA GLY A 149 -7.09 -26.27 -21.30
C GLY A 149 -8.08 -25.31 -20.62
N LYS A 150 -7.93 -25.07 -19.30
CA LYS A 150 -8.76 -24.12 -18.55
C LYS A 150 -8.37 -22.66 -18.82
N ASN A 151 -7.16 -22.42 -19.28
CA ASN A 151 -6.62 -21.08 -19.50
C ASN A 151 -6.85 -20.65 -20.95
N ASP A 152 -7.41 -19.47 -21.16
CA ASP A 152 -7.62 -18.92 -22.48
C ASP A 152 -6.31 -18.47 -23.14
N ALA A 153 -6.39 -18.18 -24.44
CA ALA A 153 -5.28 -17.75 -25.26
C ALA A 153 -4.55 -16.51 -24.71
N GLN A 154 -5.31 -15.50 -24.28
CA GLN A 154 -4.78 -14.23 -23.82
C GLN A 154 -4.07 -14.39 -22.48
N THR A 155 -4.64 -15.16 -21.55
CA THR A 155 -4.02 -15.49 -20.26
C THR A 155 -2.67 -16.18 -20.43
N LYS A 156 -2.56 -17.13 -21.38
CA LYS A 156 -1.28 -17.78 -21.74
C LYS A 156 -0.29 -16.77 -22.33
N ASP A 157 -0.75 -15.88 -23.19
CA ASP A 157 0.09 -14.86 -23.82
C ASP A 157 0.60 -13.80 -22.83
N GLU A 158 -0.18 -13.43 -21.80
CA GLU A 158 0.30 -12.62 -20.67
C GLU A 158 1.44 -13.35 -19.95
N ALA A 159 1.25 -14.63 -19.58
CA ALA A 159 2.30 -15.38 -18.88
C ALA A 159 3.58 -15.52 -19.71
N LEU A 160 3.49 -15.81 -21.02
CA LEU A 160 4.66 -15.91 -21.91
C LEU A 160 5.50 -14.61 -21.93
N ARG A 161 4.88 -13.44 -21.78
CA ARG A 161 5.60 -12.15 -21.70
C ARG A 161 6.33 -11.94 -20.38
N GLU A 162 5.91 -12.63 -19.32
CA GLU A 162 6.50 -12.49 -17.99
C GLU A 162 7.66 -13.46 -17.77
N ILE A 163 7.70 -14.61 -18.47
CA ILE A 163 8.76 -15.63 -18.36
C ILE A 163 10.18 -15.06 -18.52
N PRO A 164 10.48 -14.13 -19.46
CA PRO A 164 11.81 -13.56 -19.59
C PRO A 164 12.35 -12.94 -18.30
N ASN A 165 11.49 -12.45 -17.40
CA ASN A 165 11.90 -11.87 -16.13
C ASN A 165 12.48 -12.91 -15.15
N LEU A 166 12.17 -14.20 -15.35
CA LEU A 166 12.69 -15.31 -14.53
C LEU A 166 14.11 -15.75 -14.96
N MET A 167 14.61 -15.22 -16.08
CA MET A 167 15.93 -15.53 -16.64
C MET A 167 17.01 -14.72 -15.91
N ILE A 168 17.17 -14.99 -14.61
CA ILE A 168 18.10 -14.31 -13.71
C ILE A 168 19.48 -14.96 -13.72
N THR A 169 20.54 -14.19 -13.46
CA THR A 169 21.93 -14.65 -13.52
C THR A 169 22.21 -15.93 -12.72
N GLU A 170 21.55 -16.09 -11.58
CA GLU A 170 21.65 -17.22 -10.65
C GLU A 170 21.16 -18.54 -11.28
N CYS A 171 20.30 -18.45 -12.30
CA CYS A 171 19.71 -19.59 -13.00
C CYS A 171 20.35 -19.85 -14.38
N VAL A 172 21.38 -19.10 -14.79
CA VAL A 172 21.99 -19.25 -16.13
C VAL A 172 22.56 -20.65 -16.33
N ASN A 173 23.15 -21.21 -15.27
CA ASN A 173 23.80 -22.52 -15.30
C ASN A 173 22.83 -23.69 -15.12
N GLN A 174 21.60 -23.41 -14.69
CA GLN A 174 20.57 -24.42 -14.46
C GLN A 174 20.02 -24.98 -15.78
N ASN A 175 19.32 -26.11 -15.70
CA ASN A 175 18.77 -26.80 -16.86
C ASN A 175 17.41 -26.21 -17.27
N TRP A 176 17.32 -25.58 -18.45
CA TRP A 176 16.08 -24.99 -18.98
C TRP A 176 15.29 -25.89 -19.95
N LYS A 177 15.70 -27.17 -20.07
CA LYS A 177 15.12 -28.12 -21.02
C LYS A 177 13.62 -28.30 -20.85
N ILE A 178 13.10 -28.35 -19.62
CA ILE A 178 11.68 -28.61 -19.33
C ILE A 178 10.80 -27.53 -19.97
N LEU A 179 11.17 -26.25 -19.81
CA LEU A 179 10.39 -25.16 -20.36
C LEU A 179 10.59 -25.05 -21.88
N ILE A 180 11.82 -25.22 -22.38
CA ILE A 180 12.09 -25.18 -23.82
C ILE A 180 11.37 -26.30 -24.56
N SER A 181 11.37 -27.53 -24.04
CA SER A 181 10.61 -28.65 -24.62
C SER A 181 9.12 -28.39 -24.62
N SER A 182 8.60 -27.82 -23.53
CA SER A 182 7.18 -27.43 -23.40
C SER A 182 6.78 -26.35 -24.39
N LEU A 183 7.64 -25.38 -24.67
CA LEU A 183 7.40 -24.34 -25.67
C LEU A 183 7.40 -24.93 -27.10
N ALA A 184 8.34 -25.84 -27.38
CA ALA A 184 8.40 -26.53 -28.66
C ALA A 184 7.15 -27.38 -28.91
N GLU A 185 6.72 -28.14 -27.91
CA GLU A 185 5.50 -28.93 -27.95
C GLU A 185 4.25 -28.04 -28.12
N MET A 186 4.20 -26.89 -27.43
CA MET A 186 3.10 -25.95 -27.58
C MET A 186 2.97 -25.44 -29.02
N MET A 187 4.08 -25.22 -29.74
CA MET A 187 4.05 -24.78 -31.14
C MET A 187 3.39 -25.81 -32.08
N HIS A 188 3.33 -27.09 -31.73
CA HIS A 188 2.58 -28.08 -32.50
C HIS A 188 1.06 -27.98 -32.28
N THR A 189 0.65 -27.50 -31.11
CA THR A 189 -0.76 -27.44 -30.70
C THR A 189 -1.47 -26.15 -31.08
N ILE A 190 -0.73 -25.06 -31.31
CA ILE A 190 -1.30 -23.73 -31.56
C ILE A 190 -1.20 -23.33 -33.05
N PRO A 191 -2.05 -22.41 -33.54
CA PRO A 191 -1.95 -21.93 -34.92
C PRO A 191 -0.66 -21.15 -35.19
N SER A 192 -0.12 -21.25 -36.43
CA SER A 192 1.16 -20.64 -36.81
C SER A 192 1.26 -19.13 -36.56
N LYS A 193 0.14 -18.39 -36.62
CA LYS A 193 0.10 -16.94 -36.32
C LYS A 193 0.48 -16.63 -34.87
N ARG A 194 0.37 -17.58 -33.95
CA ARG A 194 0.71 -17.42 -32.52
C ARG A 194 2.13 -17.89 -32.20
N HIS A 195 2.80 -18.56 -33.13
CA HIS A 195 4.18 -19.03 -32.93
C HIS A 195 5.14 -17.88 -32.64
N GLU A 196 4.88 -16.70 -33.22
CA GLU A 196 5.73 -15.51 -33.06
C GLU A 196 6.04 -15.18 -31.58
N LYS A 197 5.07 -15.37 -30.68
CA LYS A 197 5.28 -15.11 -29.24
C LYS A 197 6.26 -16.09 -28.61
N ILE A 198 6.16 -17.37 -28.98
CA ILE A 198 7.07 -18.42 -28.52
C ILE A 198 8.45 -18.24 -29.15
N VAL A 199 8.51 -17.89 -30.42
CA VAL A 199 9.75 -17.60 -31.14
C VAL A 199 10.51 -16.43 -30.49
N ARG A 200 9.80 -15.34 -30.13
CA ARG A 200 10.43 -14.23 -29.37
C ARG A 200 10.97 -14.70 -28.02
N LEU A 201 10.25 -15.55 -27.31
CA LEU A 201 10.73 -16.12 -26.04
C LEU A 201 11.97 -17.01 -26.24
N LEU A 202 12.01 -17.82 -27.30
CA LEU A 202 13.20 -18.60 -27.67
C LEU A 202 14.39 -17.69 -28.04
N ALA A 203 14.15 -16.54 -28.66
CA ALA A 203 15.19 -15.54 -28.88
C ALA A 203 15.73 -14.95 -27.56
N HIS A 204 14.87 -14.71 -26.56
CA HIS A 204 15.35 -14.35 -25.22
C HIS A 204 16.21 -15.45 -24.60
N PHE A 205 15.85 -16.73 -24.76
CA PHE A 205 16.71 -17.86 -24.37
C PHE A 205 18.05 -17.88 -25.08
N ASN A 206 18.07 -17.56 -26.38
CA ASN A 206 19.28 -17.51 -27.16
C ASN A 206 20.25 -16.43 -26.69
N VAL A 207 19.73 -15.24 -26.35
CA VAL A 207 20.53 -14.14 -25.78
C VAL A 207 21.05 -14.51 -24.38
N TYR A 208 20.22 -15.14 -23.55
CA TYR A 208 20.52 -15.43 -22.15
C TYR A 208 21.43 -16.64 -21.93
N LEU A 209 21.19 -17.76 -22.63
CA LEU A 209 22.00 -18.99 -22.52
C LEU A 209 23.21 -18.98 -23.45
N GLY A 210 23.16 -18.19 -24.52
CA GLY A 210 24.06 -18.26 -25.66
C GLY A 210 23.64 -19.32 -26.68
N THR A 211 24.02 -19.10 -27.94
CA THR A 211 23.62 -19.93 -29.09
C THR A 211 24.00 -21.39 -28.93
N GLU A 212 25.23 -21.68 -28.50
CA GLU A 212 25.71 -23.07 -28.36
C GLU A 212 24.93 -23.85 -27.30
N LYS A 213 24.64 -23.23 -26.15
CA LYS A 213 23.91 -23.86 -25.05
C LYS A 213 22.44 -24.08 -25.40
N LEU A 214 21.83 -23.13 -26.11
CA LEU A 214 20.47 -23.29 -26.62
C LEU A 214 20.42 -24.41 -27.67
N GLN A 215 21.30 -24.41 -28.66
CA GLN A 215 21.35 -25.46 -29.69
C GLN A 215 21.59 -26.84 -29.09
N LYS A 216 22.48 -26.97 -28.10
CA LYS A 216 22.65 -28.21 -27.34
C LYS A 216 21.33 -28.64 -26.69
N THR A 217 20.64 -27.73 -26.01
CA THR A 217 19.34 -28.04 -25.37
C THR A 217 18.27 -28.44 -26.39
N LEU A 218 18.23 -27.79 -27.55
CA LEU A 218 17.33 -28.12 -28.66
C LEU A 218 17.64 -29.49 -29.27
N SER A 219 18.92 -29.85 -29.40
CA SER A 219 19.34 -31.15 -29.95
C SER A 219 18.94 -32.34 -29.06
N GLU A 220 18.69 -32.10 -27.77
CA GLU A 220 18.22 -33.11 -26.82
C GLU A 220 16.69 -33.23 -26.75
N LEU A 221 15.95 -32.50 -27.59
CA LEU A 221 14.49 -32.60 -27.73
C LEU A 221 14.09 -33.78 -28.61
N THR A 222 12.78 -34.06 -28.70
CA THR A 222 12.26 -35.03 -29.67
C THR A 222 12.47 -34.53 -31.10
N ILE A 223 12.50 -35.44 -32.07
CA ILE A 223 12.71 -35.09 -33.50
C ILE A 223 11.67 -34.06 -33.97
N GLU A 224 10.40 -34.25 -33.62
CA GLU A 224 9.31 -33.34 -33.99
C GLU A 224 9.46 -31.95 -33.36
N GLN A 225 9.88 -31.88 -32.09
CA GLN A 225 10.13 -30.61 -31.38
C GLN A 225 11.35 -29.87 -31.94
N TYR A 226 12.38 -30.61 -32.32
CA TYR A 226 13.57 -30.04 -32.94
C TYR A 226 13.25 -29.44 -34.31
N GLU A 227 12.54 -30.16 -35.18
CA GLU A 227 12.20 -29.70 -36.53
C GLU A 227 11.33 -28.42 -36.53
N ILE A 228 10.37 -28.31 -35.61
CA ILE A 228 9.56 -27.08 -35.51
C ILE A 228 10.37 -25.87 -35.04
N CYS A 229 11.29 -26.06 -34.08
CA CYS A 229 12.19 -24.99 -33.65
C CYS A 229 13.16 -24.58 -34.76
N LYS A 230 13.71 -25.56 -35.49
CA LYS A 230 14.64 -25.37 -36.61
C LYS A 230 14.01 -24.56 -37.74
N LYS A 231 12.71 -24.76 -38.02
CA LYS A 231 11.96 -23.94 -39.00
C LYS A 231 12.03 -22.44 -38.72
N TYR A 232 12.17 -22.03 -37.45
CA TYR A 232 12.23 -20.63 -37.02
C TYR A 232 13.64 -20.18 -36.61
N GLU A 233 14.69 -20.98 -36.84
CA GLU A 233 16.05 -20.70 -36.38
C GLU A 233 16.61 -19.36 -36.90
N GLN A 234 16.38 -19.04 -38.17
CA GLN A 234 16.78 -17.76 -38.77
C GLN A 234 16.10 -16.58 -38.06
N LEU A 235 14.78 -16.67 -37.83
CA LEU A 235 14.01 -15.63 -37.17
C LEU A 235 14.42 -15.47 -35.69
N ILE A 236 14.72 -16.57 -34.99
CA ILE A 236 15.27 -16.55 -33.63
C ILE A 236 16.60 -15.79 -33.62
N SER A 237 17.49 -16.08 -34.57
CA SER A 237 18.80 -15.42 -34.68
C SER A 237 18.67 -13.91 -34.96
N GLU A 238 17.83 -13.51 -35.92
CA GLU A 238 17.57 -12.10 -36.25
C GLU A 238 17.02 -11.31 -35.06
N ILE A 239 16.04 -11.87 -34.34
CA ILE A 239 15.48 -11.25 -33.12
C ILE A 239 16.53 -11.19 -32.00
N SER A 240 17.41 -12.19 -31.92
CA SER A 240 18.46 -12.23 -30.91
C SER A 240 19.54 -11.17 -31.16
N GLU A 241 19.96 -10.98 -32.41
CA GLU A 241 20.98 -9.97 -32.75
C GLU A 241 20.46 -8.55 -32.56
N THR A 242 19.22 -8.27 -32.97
CA THR A 242 18.57 -6.97 -32.68
C THR A 242 18.43 -6.71 -31.17
N ALA A 243 18.12 -7.73 -30.37
CA ALA A 243 18.11 -7.62 -28.91
C ALA A 243 19.53 -7.36 -28.35
N LYS A 244 20.57 -8.07 -28.83
CA LYS A 244 21.97 -7.86 -28.41
C LYS A 244 22.49 -6.47 -28.78
N GLU A 245 22.12 -5.93 -29.94
CA GLU A 245 22.49 -4.56 -30.34
C GLU A 245 21.83 -3.51 -29.44
N SER A 246 20.57 -3.73 -29.03
CA SER A 246 19.90 -2.87 -28.06
C SER A 246 20.54 -2.93 -26.65
N LEU A 247 21.18 -4.05 -26.30
CA LEU A 247 21.94 -4.24 -25.05
C LEU A 247 23.36 -3.64 -25.14
N LYS A 248 24.06 -3.77 -26.28
CA LYS A 248 25.39 -3.16 -26.51
C LYS A 248 25.32 -1.63 -26.58
N ASN A 249 24.23 -1.08 -27.10
CA ASN A 249 23.95 0.36 -27.02
C ASN A 249 23.61 0.83 -25.59
N LYS A 250 23.25 -0.08 -24.69
CA LYS A 250 23.11 0.18 -23.24
C LYS A 250 24.43 0.05 -22.46
N GLU A 251 25.42 -0.69 -22.95
CA GLU A 251 26.72 -0.90 -22.26
C GLU A 251 27.72 0.26 -22.39
N LYS A 252 27.54 1.19 -23.34
CA LYS A 252 28.38 2.40 -23.49
C LYS A 252 27.90 3.62 -22.70
N ILE A 253 26.88 3.45 -21.88
CA ILE A 253 26.28 4.52 -21.09
C ILE A 253 26.49 4.14 -19.62
N PRO A 254 26.94 5.06 -18.74
CA PRO A 254 26.96 4.79 -17.30
C PRO A 254 25.57 4.32 -16.84
N PRO A 255 25.44 3.61 -15.70
CA PRO A 255 24.19 2.96 -15.26
C PRO A 255 23.07 3.94 -14.83
N SER A 256 23.03 5.15 -15.40
CA SER A 256 22.15 6.25 -15.04
C SER A 256 20.99 6.50 -16.02
N ILE A 257 20.98 5.99 -17.27
CA ILE A 257 19.96 6.40 -18.26
C ILE A 257 18.74 5.45 -18.35
N ASP A 258 18.82 4.15 -17.99
CA ASP A 258 17.62 3.27 -17.95
C ASP A 258 16.72 3.55 -16.72
N VAL A 259 17.21 4.32 -15.74
CA VAL A 259 16.43 4.83 -14.61
C VAL A 259 15.69 6.12 -14.98
N GLU A 260 16.19 6.87 -15.97
CA GLU A 260 15.72 8.21 -16.31
C GLU A 260 14.37 8.21 -17.05
N LEU A 261 13.99 7.09 -17.68
CA LEU A 261 12.68 6.91 -18.34
C LEU A 261 11.67 6.12 -17.51
N ARG A 262 12.03 5.64 -16.32
CA ARG A 262 11.05 5.02 -15.42
C ARG A 262 10.41 6.12 -14.59
N PHE A 263 9.10 6.26 -14.70
CA PHE A 263 8.33 7.21 -13.90
C PHE A 263 7.60 6.50 -12.76
N ARG A 264 7.81 6.94 -11.52
CA ARG A 264 6.93 6.69 -10.38
C ARG A 264 5.73 7.64 -10.45
N PHE A 265 4.59 7.14 -9.99
CA PHE A 265 3.32 7.88 -9.99
C PHE A 265 2.91 8.39 -11.39
N GLY A 266 3.45 7.79 -12.46
CA GLY A 266 3.14 8.15 -13.85
C GLY A 266 3.95 9.32 -14.43
N ILE A 267 4.45 10.26 -13.61
CA ILE A 267 5.15 11.47 -14.12
C ILE A 267 6.45 11.84 -13.39
N ILE A 268 6.73 11.24 -12.23
CA ILE A 268 7.91 11.58 -11.43
C ILE A 268 9.05 10.63 -11.77
N PRO A 269 10.22 11.08 -12.25
CA PRO A 269 11.34 10.20 -12.54
C PRO A 269 11.71 9.32 -11.33
N VAL A 270 12.01 8.04 -11.56
CA VAL A 270 12.37 7.10 -10.50
C VAL A 270 13.59 7.59 -9.73
N LEU A 271 14.56 8.22 -10.40
CA LEU A 271 15.71 8.83 -9.74
C LEU A 271 15.28 9.87 -8.71
N THR A 272 14.41 10.82 -9.10
CA THR A 272 13.82 11.80 -8.19
C THR A 272 13.07 11.12 -7.03
N SER A 273 12.31 10.06 -7.31
CA SER A 273 11.63 9.29 -6.25
C SER A 273 12.59 8.58 -5.30
N THR A 274 13.72 8.06 -5.78
CA THR A 274 14.73 7.40 -4.93
C THR A 274 15.44 8.41 -4.04
N MET A 275 15.72 9.61 -4.56
CA MET A 275 16.28 10.72 -3.78
C MET A 275 15.31 11.17 -2.68
N LEU A 276 14.00 11.22 -2.94
CA LEU A 276 12.98 11.50 -1.91
C LEU A 276 12.97 10.46 -0.79
N SER A 277 13.19 9.19 -1.11
CA SER A 277 13.20 8.08 -0.14
C SER A 277 14.54 7.92 0.60
N ASN A 278 15.56 8.71 0.26
CA ASN A 278 16.85 8.65 0.94
C ASN A 278 16.77 9.38 2.29
N GLU A 279 16.63 8.65 3.39
CA GLU A 279 16.48 9.21 4.75
C GLU A 279 17.76 9.85 5.31
N THR A 280 18.94 9.56 4.75
CA THR A 280 20.22 9.99 5.34
C THR A 280 20.72 11.35 4.83
N ASP A 281 20.30 11.79 3.64
CA ASP A 281 20.75 13.06 3.04
C ASP A 281 19.61 14.07 2.80
N PRO A 282 19.48 15.13 3.63
CA PRO A 282 18.47 16.16 3.44
C PRO A 282 18.71 17.03 2.19
N THR A 283 19.95 17.13 1.69
CA THR A 283 20.26 17.94 0.51
C THR A 283 19.73 17.28 -0.75
N SER A 284 19.92 15.95 -0.86
CA SER A 284 19.32 15.14 -1.92
C SER A 284 17.79 15.21 -1.91
N ARG A 285 17.15 15.17 -0.73
CA ARG A 285 15.69 15.33 -0.61
C ARG A 285 15.21 16.72 -1.03
N ILE A 286 15.93 17.78 -0.67
CA ILE A 286 15.62 19.15 -1.12
C ILE A 286 15.66 19.22 -2.66
N ALA A 287 16.75 18.77 -3.27
CA ALA A 287 16.90 18.78 -4.72
C ALA A 287 15.79 17.96 -5.42
N ALA A 288 15.41 16.82 -4.85
CA ALA A 288 14.34 16.00 -5.37
C ALA A 288 12.96 16.68 -5.27
N LEU A 289 12.67 17.34 -4.14
CA LEU A 289 11.42 18.10 -3.97
C LEU A 289 11.36 19.31 -4.93
N GLU A 290 12.49 19.98 -5.20
CA GLU A 290 12.55 21.04 -6.20
C GLU A 290 12.23 20.51 -7.61
N GLN A 291 12.79 19.35 -7.98
CA GLN A 291 12.45 18.71 -9.26
C GLN A 291 10.96 18.36 -9.34
N VAL A 292 10.37 17.80 -8.27
CA VAL A 292 8.93 17.53 -8.23
C VAL A 292 8.12 18.81 -8.35
N ARG A 293 8.55 19.89 -7.70
CA ARG A 293 7.92 21.21 -7.82
C ARG A 293 7.88 21.71 -9.26
N GLU A 294 9.00 21.63 -9.98
CA GLU A 294 9.07 22.04 -11.39
C GLU A 294 8.19 21.16 -12.28
N ILE A 295 8.15 19.84 -12.03
CA ILE A 295 7.26 18.91 -12.76
C ILE A 295 5.79 19.29 -12.52
N MET A 296 5.39 19.59 -11.28
CA MET A 296 4.01 20.00 -10.98
C MET A 296 3.65 21.34 -11.60
N ASN A 297 4.60 22.28 -11.67
CA ASN A 297 4.37 23.57 -12.31
C ASN A 297 4.13 23.43 -13.83
N GLY A 298 4.85 22.52 -14.48
CA GLY A 298 4.77 22.25 -15.91
C GLY A 298 3.76 21.16 -16.33
N ILE A 299 2.96 20.63 -15.39
CA ILE A 299 2.09 19.48 -15.66
C ILE A 299 0.99 19.81 -16.69
N LYS A 300 0.88 18.97 -17.72
CA LYS A 300 -0.18 19.06 -18.73
C LYS A 300 -1.44 18.31 -18.26
N LEU A 301 -2.60 18.65 -18.81
CA LEU A 301 -3.89 18.06 -18.42
C LEU A 301 -3.92 16.52 -18.55
N GLU A 302 -3.31 15.97 -19.60
CA GLU A 302 -3.23 14.51 -19.82
C GLU A 302 -2.38 13.81 -18.76
N ASP A 303 -1.24 14.41 -18.42
CA ASP A 303 -0.32 13.89 -17.42
C ASP A 303 -0.88 14.07 -16.01
N ALA A 304 -1.62 15.15 -15.75
CA ALA A 304 -2.37 15.35 -14.52
C ALA A 304 -3.45 14.26 -14.31
N ARG A 305 -4.13 13.81 -15.38
CA ARG A 305 -5.07 12.68 -15.29
C ARG A 305 -4.37 11.35 -14.99
N LYS A 306 -3.23 11.09 -15.63
CA LYS A 306 -2.39 9.91 -15.34
C LYS A 306 -1.83 9.95 -13.93
N PHE A 307 -1.48 11.13 -13.43
CA PHE A 307 -0.95 11.31 -12.08
C PHE A 307 -2.04 11.22 -11.01
N ALA A 308 -3.26 11.69 -11.32
CA ALA A 308 -4.41 11.64 -10.42
C ALA A 308 -4.70 10.23 -9.92
N THR A 309 -4.48 9.21 -10.76
CA THR A 309 -4.65 7.81 -10.37
C THR A 309 -3.71 7.44 -9.21
N HIS A 310 -2.48 7.96 -9.23
CA HIS A 310 -1.43 7.62 -8.28
C HIS A 310 -1.34 8.54 -7.04
N LEU A 311 -2.28 9.48 -6.86
CA LEU A 311 -2.22 10.47 -5.78
C LEU A 311 -2.08 9.86 -4.39
N HIS A 312 -2.76 8.74 -4.13
CA HIS A 312 -2.71 8.11 -2.83
C HIS A 312 -1.27 7.65 -2.47
N SER A 313 -0.63 6.88 -3.35
CA SER A 313 0.74 6.39 -3.13
C SER A 313 1.75 7.53 -3.10
N TYR A 314 1.49 8.59 -3.86
CA TYR A 314 2.29 9.81 -3.85
C TYR A 314 2.19 10.53 -2.49
N PHE A 315 0.98 10.70 -1.95
CA PHE A 315 0.73 11.27 -0.63
C PHE A 315 1.37 10.47 0.50
N LEU A 316 1.34 9.14 0.46
CA LEU A 316 2.08 8.31 1.42
C LEU A 316 3.59 8.60 1.39
N THR A 317 4.15 8.75 0.18
CA THR A 317 5.58 9.06 0.02
C THR A 317 5.91 10.44 0.59
N LEU A 318 5.08 11.46 0.32
CA LEU A 318 5.25 12.77 0.92
C LEU A 318 5.08 12.75 2.44
N GLY A 319 4.22 11.88 2.97
CA GLY A 319 4.04 11.70 4.42
C GLY A 319 5.33 11.29 5.12
N ASN A 320 6.09 10.37 4.54
CA ASN A 320 7.39 9.99 5.09
C ASN A 320 8.41 11.15 5.01
N VAL A 321 8.36 11.96 3.94
CA VAL A 321 9.22 13.15 3.78
C VAL A 321 8.80 14.27 4.73
N LEU A 322 7.53 14.35 5.13
CA LEU A 322 7.04 15.30 6.13
C LEU A 322 7.54 14.96 7.55
N ASP A 323 7.85 13.69 7.84
CA ASP A 323 8.44 13.27 9.11
C ASP A 323 9.94 13.66 9.27
N ASP A 324 10.49 14.42 8.32
CA ASP A 324 11.89 14.85 8.32
C ASP A 324 12.23 15.85 9.44
N LEU A 325 13.41 15.66 10.03
CA LEU A 325 13.98 16.56 11.05
C LEU A 325 14.39 17.92 10.46
N ASN A 326 14.72 17.98 9.17
CA ASN A 326 15.12 19.20 8.50
C ASN A 326 13.90 20.04 8.06
N PHE A 327 13.70 21.17 8.73
CA PHE A 327 12.55 22.04 8.45
C PHE A 327 12.47 22.55 7.01
N LYS A 328 13.60 22.66 6.28
CA LYS A 328 13.59 23.09 4.87
C LYS A 328 12.95 22.01 4.00
N VAL A 329 13.23 20.74 4.28
CA VAL A 329 12.59 19.60 3.60
C VAL A 329 11.09 19.60 3.88
N VAL A 330 10.69 19.74 5.15
CA VAL A 330 9.27 19.82 5.54
C VAL A 330 8.55 20.99 4.85
N ALA A 331 9.15 22.18 4.87
CA ALA A 331 8.55 23.37 4.26
C ALA A 331 8.38 23.22 2.74
N LEU A 332 9.38 22.67 2.06
CA LEU A 332 9.34 22.43 0.61
C LEU A 332 8.39 21.27 0.25
N CYS A 333 8.29 20.25 1.10
CA CYS A 333 7.34 19.15 0.92
C CYS A 333 5.88 19.63 1.04
N LEU A 334 5.59 20.51 2.01
CA LEU A 334 4.28 21.15 2.12
C LEU A 334 3.96 22.04 0.90
N ASP A 335 4.96 22.75 0.36
CA ASP A 335 4.80 23.55 -0.87
C ASP A 335 4.44 22.66 -2.08
N VAL A 336 5.14 21.53 -2.22
CA VAL A 336 4.87 20.52 -3.25
C VAL A 336 3.47 19.89 -3.08
N LEU A 337 3.06 19.60 -1.84
CA LEU A 337 1.71 19.11 -1.55
C LEU A 337 0.65 20.15 -1.93
N ARG A 338 0.87 21.42 -1.60
CA ARG A 338 -0.02 22.52 -1.99
C ARG A 338 -0.16 22.61 -3.51
N LEU A 339 0.96 22.67 -4.24
CA LEU A 339 0.99 22.75 -5.70
C LEU A 339 0.31 21.56 -6.37
N THR A 340 0.50 20.36 -5.81
CA THR A 340 -0.19 19.15 -6.29
C THR A 340 -1.71 19.32 -6.23
N LEU A 341 -2.23 19.85 -5.11
CA LEU A 341 -3.66 20.06 -4.94
C LEU A 341 -4.21 21.19 -5.82
N GLU A 342 -3.41 22.22 -6.10
CA GLU A 342 -3.80 23.30 -7.03
C GLU A 342 -3.93 22.79 -8.46
N LYS A 343 -2.99 21.95 -8.91
CA LYS A 343 -2.89 21.50 -10.31
C LYS A 343 -3.77 20.29 -10.62
N VAL A 344 -3.89 19.36 -9.67
CA VAL A 344 -4.56 18.07 -9.87
C VAL A 344 -5.90 18.03 -9.15
N GLY A 345 -6.06 18.78 -8.06
CA GLY A 345 -7.28 18.78 -7.26
C GLY A 345 -8.59 19.10 -8.01
N PRO A 346 -8.62 20.02 -9.00
CA PRO A 346 -9.83 20.25 -9.80
C PRO A 346 -10.29 19.02 -10.60
N LEU A 347 -9.39 18.10 -10.95
CA LEU A 347 -9.75 16.85 -11.63
C LEU A 347 -10.51 15.87 -10.72
N LEU A 348 -10.46 16.10 -9.41
CA LEU A 348 -11.18 15.31 -8.43
C LEU A 348 -12.63 15.78 -8.28
N ALA A 349 -12.95 17.02 -8.69
CA ALA A 349 -14.28 17.65 -8.52
C ALA A 349 -15.44 17.01 -9.34
N PRO A 350 -15.26 16.53 -10.59
CA PRO A 350 -16.35 15.92 -11.36
C PRO A 350 -16.86 14.60 -10.77
N TYR A 351 -15.99 13.87 -10.06
CA TYR A 351 -16.38 12.66 -9.31
C TYR A 351 -17.31 13.00 -8.13
N ILE A 352 -17.37 14.27 -7.71
CA ILE A 352 -18.18 14.79 -6.60
C ILE A 352 -19.61 15.14 -7.03
N GLN A 353 -19.81 15.68 -8.24
CA GLN A 353 -21.14 16.09 -8.71
C GLN A 353 -22.07 14.91 -9.02
N PHE A 354 -21.52 13.77 -9.45
CA PHE A 354 -22.30 12.55 -9.73
C PHE A 354 -23.01 11.98 -8.49
N ILE A 355 -22.59 12.38 -7.29
CA ILE A 355 -23.09 11.91 -6.00
C ILE A 355 -24.34 12.67 -5.54
N GLN A 356 -24.46 13.94 -5.90
CA GLN A 356 -25.57 14.79 -5.42
C GLN A 356 -26.93 14.38 -6.01
N ILE A 357 -26.95 13.50 -7.00
CA ILE A 357 -28.16 13.04 -7.73
C ILE A 357 -28.76 11.74 -7.13
N MET A 358 -28.10 11.05 -6.20
CA MET A 358 -28.67 9.84 -5.56
C MET A 358 -29.38 10.14 -4.23
N PRO A 359 -30.60 9.60 -3.99
CA PRO A 359 -31.36 9.87 -2.78
C PRO A 359 -30.72 9.22 -1.54
N HIS A 360 -30.47 10.04 -0.53
CA HIS A 360 -29.83 9.65 0.73
C HIS A 360 -30.61 8.56 1.50
N ARG A 361 -30.02 7.37 1.68
CA ARG A 361 -30.40 6.46 2.77
C ARG A 361 -29.86 7.02 4.10
N ARG A 362 -30.77 7.42 4.99
CA ARG A 362 -30.47 7.93 6.34
C ARG A 362 -29.59 6.93 7.11
N SER A 363 -28.40 7.36 7.51
CA SER A 363 -27.53 6.61 8.43
C SER A 363 -27.92 6.92 9.88
N ASN A 364 -28.04 5.87 10.68
CA ASN A 364 -28.51 5.89 12.07
C ASN A 364 -27.47 6.45 13.07
N LEU A 365 -26.96 7.66 12.84
CA LEU A 365 -26.09 8.35 13.78
C LEU A 365 -26.85 8.94 14.99
N GLY A 366 -28.18 9.10 14.88
CA GLY A 366 -29.02 9.77 15.88
C GLY A 366 -29.39 8.98 17.13
N HIS A 367 -29.12 7.66 17.19
CA HIS A 367 -29.49 6.84 18.35
C HIS A 367 -28.41 6.75 19.44
N ARG A 368 -27.12 6.90 19.08
CA ARG A 368 -26.01 6.78 20.06
C ARG A 368 -25.79 8.05 20.89
N THR A 369 -26.17 9.22 20.38
CA THR A 369 -26.08 10.49 21.11
C THR A 369 -27.09 10.59 22.26
N ARG A 370 -28.33 10.12 22.07
CA ARG A 370 -29.39 10.18 23.12
C ARG A 370 -29.11 9.31 24.35
N ALA A 371 -28.48 8.15 24.18
CA ALA A 371 -28.12 7.29 25.31
C ALA A 371 -27.02 7.91 26.20
N SER A 372 -26.06 8.61 25.58
CA SER A 372 -24.99 9.32 26.31
C SER A 372 -25.49 10.62 26.98
N GLU A 373 -26.54 11.23 26.44
CA GLU A 373 -27.19 12.42 26.99
C GLU A 373 -28.05 12.07 28.21
N GLY A 374 -28.78 10.95 28.16
CA GLY A 374 -29.59 10.44 29.27
C GLY A 374 -28.75 10.06 30.49
N MET A 375 -27.59 9.43 30.26
CA MET A 375 -26.66 9.06 31.34
C MET A 375 -26.02 10.30 32.00
N ARG A 376 -25.75 11.36 31.22
CA ARG A 376 -25.21 12.62 31.75
C ARG A 376 -26.23 13.41 32.58
N ARG A 377 -27.52 13.35 32.24
CA ARG A 377 -28.60 13.96 33.04
C ARG A 377 -28.85 13.22 34.36
N LEU A 378 -28.70 11.89 34.39
CA LEU A 378 -28.79 11.09 35.61
C LEU A 378 -27.66 11.39 36.60
N ILE A 379 -26.44 11.62 36.12
CA ILE A 379 -25.27 11.92 36.97
C ILE A 379 -25.32 13.37 37.50
N ALA A 380 -25.87 14.30 36.73
CA ALA A 380 -26.02 15.70 37.14
C ALA A 380 -27.04 15.90 38.28
N ASN A 381 -28.02 14.99 38.42
CA ASN A 381 -29.14 15.12 39.37
C ASN A 381 -28.96 14.39 40.71
N GLN A 382 -27.82 13.76 40.98
CA GLN A 382 -27.54 13.13 42.27
C GLN A 382 -26.99 14.15 43.29
N THR A 383 -27.55 14.16 44.50
CA THR A 383 -27.13 15.03 45.62
C THR A 383 -25.75 14.63 46.16
N GLU A 384 -25.03 15.59 46.77
CA GLU A 384 -23.66 15.39 47.26
C GLU A 384 -23.53 14.27 48.31
N GLU A 385 -24.57 14.03 49.11
CA GLU A 385 -24.60 12.89 50.05
C GLU A 385 -24.68 11.53 49.35
N GLU A 386 -25.42 11.41 48.24
CA GLU A 386 -25.47 10.16 47.46
C GLU A 386 -24.14 9.87 46.77
N ARG A 387 -23.41 10.91 46.34
CA ARG A 387 -22.05 10.79 45.76
C ARG A 387 -21.00 10.39 46.79
N ALA A 388 -21.13 10.86 48.04
CA ALA A 388 -20.26 10.46 49.14
C ALA A 388 -20.50 9.00 49.54
N SER A 389 -21.77 8.59 49.67
CA SER A 389 -22.17 7.21 50.00
C SER A 389 -21.76 6.18 48.94
N THR A 390 -21.88 6.52 47.65
CA THR A 390 -21.42 5.64 46.58
C THR A 390 -19.90 5.56 46.50
N ASN A 391 -19.17 6.66 46.73
CA ASN A 391 -17.71 6.63 46.78
C ASN A 391 -17.16 5.86 47.99
N GLU A 392 -17.83 5.93 49.14
CA GLU A 392 -17.44 5.21 50.36
C GLU A 392 -17.70 3.69 50.24
N ARG A 393 -18.83 3.29 49.64
CA ARG A 393 -19.10 1.88 49.28
C ARG A 393 -18.16 1.35 48.20
N THR A 394 -17.69 2.20 47.30
CA THR A 394 -16.72 1.81 46.25
C THR A 394 -15.30 1.73 46.83
N GLY A 395 -14.94 2.60 47.77
CA GLY A 395 -13.68 2.55 48.53
C GLY A 395 -13.56 1.30 49.40
N GLN A 396 -14.63 0.91 50.10
CA GLN A 396 -14.66 -0.32 50.91
C GLN A 396 -14.58 -1.59 50.05
N ARG A 397 -15.17 -1.59 48.84
CA ARG A 397 -15.03 -2.71 47.88
C ARG A 397 -13.66 -2.78 47.20
N MET A 398 -12.94 -1.67 47.07
CA MET A 398 -11.57 -1.65 46.56
C MET A 398 -10.54 -2.06 47.61
N ALA A 399 -10.77 -1.76 48.90
CA ALA A 399 -9.93 -2.23 50.00
C ALA A 399 -10.01 -3.75 50.20
N GLN A 400 -11.16 -4.39 49.92
CA GLN A 400 -11.32 -5.85 49.94
C GLN A 400 -10.80 -6.58 48.69
N ARG A 401 -10.24 -5.87 47.72
CA ARG A 401 -9.61 -6.44 46.50
C ARG A 401 -8.09 -6.19 46.41
N GLN A 402 -7.46 -5.68 47.46
CA GLN A 402 -6.00 -5.60 47.57
C GLN A 402 -5.42 -6.87 48.22
N ASN A 403 -5.71 -8.01 47.59
CA ASN A 403 -4.92 -9.23 47.60
C ASN A 403 -5.33 -9.92 46.29
N ASP A 404 -4.36 -10.14 45.42
CA ASP A 404 -4.48 -10.60 44.03
C ASP A 404 -4.74 -9.53 42.95
N VAL A 405 -3.62 -9.23 42.27
CA VAL A 405 -3.50 -8.82 40.86
C VAL A 405 -4.04 -7.43 40.45
N GLN A 406 -3.13 -6.68 39.84
CA GLN A 406 -3.13 -5.27 39.48
C GLN A 406 -4.10 -4.92 38.31
N PRO A 407 -4.96 -3.87 38.41
CA PRO A 407 -5.88 -3.50 37.32
C PRO A 407 -5.49 -2.23 36.53
N ASP A 408 -5.24 -2.46 35.23
CA ASP A 408 -5.82 -1.86 34.02
C ASP A 408 -5.81 -0.33 33.71
N LEU A 409 -4.93 0.01 32.75
CA LEU A 409 -5.00 1.12 31.80
C LEU A 409 -6.12 0.90 30.75
N ARG A 410 -7.37 1.29 31.04
CA ARG A 410 -8.52 1.09 30.12
C ARG A 410 -9.22 2.32 29.56
N GLN A 411 -8.68 3.53 29.67
CA GLN A 411 -9.28 4.71 29.03
C GLN A 411 -8.51 5.27 27.81
N SER A 412 -7.38 4.67 27.44
CA SER A 412 -6.58 5.09 26.27
C SER A 412 -6.67 4.13 25.07
N ARG A 413 -7.34 2.97 25.21
CA ARG A 413 -7.36 1.93 24.17
C ARG A 413 -8.50 2.06 23.15
N ASP A 414 -9.59 2.75 23.49
CA ASP A 414 -10.76 2.84 22.59
C ASP A 414 -10.71 3.99 21.58
N LYS A 415 -9.83 4.99 21.76
CA LYS A 415 -9.66 6.08 20.78
C LYS A 415 -8.71 5.75 19.62
N ASN A 416 -7.86 4.74 19.79
CA ASN A 416 -6.96 4.25 18.73
C ASN A 416 -7.60 3.20 17.80
N ARG A 417 -8.86 2.80 18.04
CA ARG A 417 -9.55 1.79 17.23
C ARG A 417 -10.18 2.30 15.94
N LEU A 418 -10.31 3.62 15.76
CA LEU A 418 -10.85 4.25 14.55
C LEU A 418 -9.78 4.81 13.60
N ALA A 419 -8.51 4.90 14.04
CA ALA A 419 -7.42 5.50 13.27
C ALA A 419 -6.60 4.48 12.45
N PHE A 420 -7.05 3.23 12.35
CA PHE A 420 -6.29 2.13 11.72
C PHE A 420 -6.97 1.52 10.47
N TRP A 421 -8.08 2.12 10.01
CA TRP A 421 -8.85 1.61 8.88
C TRP A 421 -8.65 2.51 7.66
N TYR A 422 -7.55 2.33 6.92
CA TYR A 422 -7.53 2.44 5.46
C TYR A 422 -6.15 2.04 4.91
N ASN A 423 -6.07 0.93 4.17
CA ASN A 423 -4.91 0.57 3.36
C ASN A 423 -5.29 0.71 1.87
N PRO A 424 -4.91 1.80 1.16
CA PRO A 424 -5.47 2.13 -0.15
C PRO A 424 -4.54 1.74 -1.30
N ALA A 425 -3.82 0.62 -1.15
CA ALA A 425 -2.89 0.19 -2.18
C ALA A 425 -3.57 -0.41 -3.42
N ASP A 426 -4.83 -0.84 -3.34
CA ASP A 426 -5.44 -1.60 -4.42
C ASP A 426 -6.97 -1.30 -4.51
N ASP A 427 -7.40 -0.27 -5.26
CA ASP A 427 -8.75 -0.23 -5.87
C ASP A 427 -8.89 0.94 -6.87
N TYR A 428 -8.95 0.62 -8.17
CA TYR A 428 -9.41 1.56 -9.23
C TYR A 428 -10.84 1.23 -9.67
N SER A 429 -11.69 0.83 -8.72
CA SER A 429 -13.11 0.63 -8.97
C SER A 429 -13.97 0.94 -7.74
N LEU A 430 -13.68 2.03 -7.02
CA LEU A 430 -14.57 2.51 -5.96
C LEU A 430 -15.61 3.51 -6.50
N SER A 431 -16.85 3.29 -6.06
CA SER A 431 -17.97 4.22 -6.22
C SER A 431 -17.53 5.64 -5.82
N PRO A 432 -17.91 6.69 -6.58
CA PRO A 432 -17.42 8.06 -6.39
C PRO A 432 -17.54 8.57 -4.94
N ASN A 433 -18.53 8.07 -4.18
CA ASN A 433 -18.80 8.39 -2.77
C ASN A 433 -17.67 8.06 -1.78
N VAL A 434 -16.88 7.01 -2.03
CA VAL A 434 -15.86 6.52 -1.08
C VAL A 434 -14.51 7.19 -1.31
N LEU A 435 -14.26 7.68 -2.53
CA LEU A 435 -12.97 8.26 -2.93
C LEU A 435 -12.75 9.71 -2.42
N ILE A 436 -13.82 10.43 -2.08
CA ILE A 436 -13.74 11.88 -1.78
C ILE A 436 -13.58 12.15 -0.27
N GLY A 437 -14.24 11.38 0.59
CA GLY A 437 -13.99 11.40 2.03
C GLY A 437 -12.55 11.01 2.37
N THR A 438 -12.02 10.03 1.63
CA THR A 438 -10.68 9.47 1.84
C THR A 438 -9.55 10.42 1.46
N ILE A 439 -9.72 11.30 0.44
CA ILE A 439 -8.67 12.28 0.08
C ILE A 439 -8.57 13.42 1.10
N ALA A 440 -9.70 13.95 1.56
CA ALA A 440 -9.70 14.99 2.60
C ALA A 440 -9.09 14.46 3.92
N GLU A 441 -9.45 13.24 4.32
CA GLU A 441 -8.88 12.56 5.48
C GLU A 441 -7.37 12.30 5.32
N GLN A 442 -6.93 11.84 4.14
CA GLN A 442 -5.51 11.62 3.86
C GLN A 442 -4.70 12.92 3.93
N ILE A 443 -5.17 14.00 3.29
CA ILE A 443 -4.45 15.28 3.28
C ILE A 443 -4.37 15.85 4.70
N VAL A 444 -5.50 15.88 5.43
CA VAL A 444 -5.51 16.37 6.82
C VAL A 444 -4.64 15.48 7.71
N GLY A 445 -4.65 14.16 7.49
CA GLY A 445 -3.79 13.21 8.19
C GLY A 445 -2.30 13.45 7.95
N LEU A 446 -1.89 13.81 6.73
CA LEU A 446 -0.50 14.14 6.40
C LEU A 446 0.00 15.38 7.13
N ILE A 447 -0.80 16.44 7.15
CA ILE A 447 -0.36 17.73 7.70
C ILE A 447 -0.58 17.85 9.21
N SER A 448 -1.38 16.95 9.82
CA SER A 448 -1.76 17.05 11.23
C SER A 448 -0.60 16.99 12.21
N LYS A 449 0.45 16.22 11.87
CA LYS A 449 1.70 16.13 12.64
C LYS A 449 2.42 17.48 12.76
N HIS A 450 2.13 18.41 11.85
CA HIS A 450 2.72 19.75 11.83
C HIS A 450 1.78 20.84 12.37
N PHE A 451 0.60 20.50 12.86
CA PHE A 451 -0.25 21.48 13.53
C PHE A 451 0.44 22.04 14.78
N GLY A 452 0.21 23.32 15.05
CA GLY A 452 0.80 24.04 16.17
C GLY A 452 2.28 24.37 15.99
N ASN A 453 2.85 24.19 14.79
CA ASN A 453 4.25 24.50 14.49
C ASN A 453 4.53 26.00 14.71
N GLN A 454 5.67 26.36 15.28
CA GLN A 454 5.98 27.77 15.55
C GLN A 454 6.41 28.57 14.32
N LYS A 455 6.85 27.91 13.24
CA LYS A 455 7.31 28.59 12.03
C LYS A 455 6.11 29.07 11.22
N SER A 456 6.00 30.38 11.02
CA SER A 456 4.91 31.02 10.27
C SER A 456 4.74 30.44 8.86
N ILE A 457 5.85 30.13 8.18
CA ILE A 457 5.82 29.57 6.82
C ILE A 457 5.11 28.21 6.76
N ILE A 458 5.27 27.37 7.79
CA ILE A 458 4.62 26.05 7.86
C ILE A 458 3.12 26.23 8.11
N LYS A 459 2.75 27.12 9.05
CA LYS A 459 1.34 27.45 9.32
C LYS A 459 0.63 28.00 8.07
N GLN A 460 1.30 28.87 7.33
CA GLN A 460 0.75 29.44 6.09
C GLN A 460 0.50 28.37 5.02
N GLN A 461 1.43 27.42 4.87
CA GLN A 461 1.26 26.28 3.96
C GLN A 461 0.10 25.39 4.40
N ILE A 462 0.02 25.04 5.69
CA ILE A 462 -1.07 24.24 6.25
C ILE A 462 -2.43 24.90 5.99
N MET A 463 -2.54 26.20 6.28
CA MET A 463 -3.75 26.98 5.99
C MET A 463 -4.11 26.90 4.50
N ALA A 464 -3.14 27.18 3.62
CA ALA A 464 -3.38 27.14 2.17
C ALA A 464 -3.84 25.75 1.70
N ILE A 465 -3.18 24.69 2.15
CA ILE A 465 -3.53 23.29 1.84
C ILE A 465 -4.97 22.99 2.29
N CYS A 466 -5.34 23.35 3.53
CA CYS A 466 -6.70 23.15 4.02
C CYS A 466 -7.73 23.90 3.14
N MET A 467 -7.46 25.17 2.82
CA MET A 467 -8.38 25.98 2.00
C MET A 467 -8.52 25.46 0.57
N ILE A 468 -7.43 25.02 -0.06
CA ILE A 468 -7.46 24.40 -1.39
C ILE A 468 -8.22 23.06 -1.35
N THR A 469 -7.99 22.25 -0.31
CA THR A 469 -8.70 20.98 -0.13
C THR A 469 -10.20 21.20 0.05
N MET A 470 -10.60 22.23 0.80
CA MET A 470 -12.02 22.60 0.96
C MET A 470 -12.66 23.02 -0.37
N ARG A 471 -11.91 23.73 -1.25
CA ARG A 471 -12.38 24.10 -2.59
C ARG A 471 -12.55 22.87 -3.50
N ASN A 472 -11.60 21.94 -3.45
CA ASN A 472 -11.58 20.78 -4.33
C ASN A 472 -12.52 19.65 -3.88
N CYS A 473 -12.74 19.49 -2.58
CA CYS A 473 -13.58 18.43 -2.01
C CYS A 473 -14.90 19.00 -1.46
N SER A 474 -14.88 19.49 -0.21
CA SER A 474 -15.92 20.30 0.39
C SER A 474 -15.44 20.91 1.72
N PRO A 475 -15.97 22.07 2.14
CA PRO A 475 -15.71 22.58 3.48
C PRO A 475 -16.16 21.62 4.58
N LYS A 476 -17.33 20.96 4.42
CA LYS A 476 -17.88 20.01 5.40
C LYS A 476 -16.93 18.84 5.70
N SER A 477 -16.35 18.22 4.67
CA SER A 477 -15.47 17.05 4.85
C SER A 477 -14.18 17.41 5.58
N VAL A 478 -13.52 18.49 5.16
CA VAL A 478 -12.26 18.92 5.79
C VAL A 478 -12.50 19.39 7.22
N ILE A 479 -13.55 20.19 7.47
CA ILE A 479 -13.87 20.66 8.83
C ILE A 479 -14.18 19.48 9.75
N SER A 480 -14.91 18.46 9.27
CA SER A 480 -15.17 17.24 10.05
C SER A 480 -13.87 16.54 10.47
N CYS A 481 -12.85 16.50 9.60
CA CYS A 481 -11.54 15.94 9.93
C CYS A 481 -10.79 16.80 10.96
N LEU A 482 -10.90 18.12 10.86
CA LEU A 482 -10.23 19.07 11.76
C LEU A 482 -10.84 19.10 13.16
N CYS A 483 -12.14 18.82 13.30
CA CYS A 483 -12.84 18.85 14.60
C CYS A 483 -12.21 17.94 15.66
N VAL A 484 -11.51 16.86 15.28
CA VAL A 484 -10.84 15.97 16.24
C VAL A 484 -9.69 16.66 16.98
N TYR A 485 -9.13 17.74 16.40
CA TYR A 485 -7.98 18.46 16.93
C TYR A 485 -8.37 19.68 17.78
N SER A 486 -9.66 20.04 17.84
CA SER A 486 -10.14 21.18 18.65
C SER A 486 -9.98 20.94 20.15
N GLU A 487 -10.03 19.69 20.62
CA GLU A 487 -9.83 19.32 22.03
C GLU A 487 -8.38 18.88 22.33
N HIS A 488 -7.43 19.15 21.44
CA HIS A 488 -6.07 18.67 21.58
C HIS A 488 -5.35 19.30 22.79
N ARG A 489 -4.49 18.55 23.50
CA ARG A 489 -3.77 19.04 24.70
C ARG A 489 -2.94 20.30 24.43
N SER A 490 -2.31 20.39 23.26
CA SER A 490 -1.53 21.55 22.82
C SER A 490 -2.44 22.71 22.40
N SER A 491 -2.40 23.82 23.14
CA SER A 491 -3.10 25.06 22.81
C SER A 491 -2.76 25.64 21.45
N ARG A 492 -1.52 25.42 20.97
CA ARG A 492 -1.10 25.90 19.64
C ARG A 492 -1.85 25.20 18.51
N ILE A 493 -2.16 23.91 18.70
CA ILE A 493 -2.96 23.14 17.74
C ILE A 493 -4.40 23.65 17.76
N ARG A 494 -4.99 23.82 18.95
CA ARG A 494 -6.36 24.35 19.08
C ARG A 494 -6.50 25.74 18.42
N GLU A 495 -5.55 26.64 18.68
CA GLU A 495 -5.47 27.97 18.05
C GLU A 495 -5.41 27.87 16.52
N GLU A 496 -4.57 26.99 15.97
CA GLU A 496 -4.40 26.84 14.53
C GLU A 496 -5.64 26.25 13.84
N ILE A 497 -6.28 25.26 14.46
CA ILE A 497 -7.54 24.68 13.97
C ILE A 497 -8.65 25.72 13.97
N LEU A 498 -8.75 26.51 15.05
CA LEU A 498 -9.71 27.61 15.15
C LEU A 498 -9.49 28.62 14.01
N ASN A 499 -8.24 29.01 13.76
CA ASN A 499 -7.90 29.92 12.67
C ASN A 499 -8.30 29.36 11.29
N ILE A 500 -8.11 28.06 11.04
CA ILE A 500 -8.52 27.41 9.78
C ILE A 500 -10.05 27.41 9.65
N MET A 501 -10.79 27.10 10.73
CA MET A 501 -12.25 27.14 10.72
C MET A 501 -12.78 28.57 10.51
N THR A 502 -12.14 29.57 11.12
CA THR A 502 -12.46 30.99 10.90
C THR A 502 -12.23 31.38 9.45
N ALA A 503 -11.08 31.01 8.87
CA ALA A 503 -10.80 31.27 7.46
C ALA A 503 -11.83 30.59 6.53
N ALA A 504 -12.25 29.37 6.86
CA ALA A 504 -13.29 28.67 6.12
C ALA A 504 -14.65 29.40 6.17
N LEU A 505 -15.07 29.86 7.35
CA LEU A 505 -16.30 30.63 7.54
C LEU A 505 -16.29 31.96 6.77
N LEU A 506 -15.12 32.61 6.67
CA LEU A 506 -14.95 33.86 5.92
C LEU A 506 -14.89 33.65 4.40
N THR A 507 -14.60 32.44 3.93
CA THR A 507 -14.33 32.17 2.52
C THR A 507 -15.47 31.43 1.81
N PHE A 508 -16.15 30.50 2.48
CA PHE A 508 -17.13 29.63 1.85
C PHE A 508 -18.57 29.96 2.29
N ASP A 509 -19.52 29.75 1.39
CA ASP A 509 -20.94 30.02 1.64
C ASP A 509 -21.49 29.18 2.79
N SER A 510 -22.36 29.77 3.61
CA SER A 510 -22.96 29.12 4.78
C SER A 510 -23.68 27.80 4.46
N ARG A 511 -24.23 27.63 3.25
CA ARG A 511 -24.89 26.39 2.78
C ARG A 511 -23.91 25.23 2.63
N SER A 512 -22.66 25.56 2.32
CA SER A 512 -21.55 24.62 2.15
C SER A 512 -20.90 24.21 3.46
N ILE A 513 -21.32 24.78 4.59
CA ILE A 513 -20.77 24.56 5.93
C ILE A 513 -21.87 24.09 6.90
N ASN A 514 -21.53 23.24 7.87
CA ASN A 514 -22.44 22.93 8.98
C ASN A 514 -22.18 23.87 10.16
N LEU A 515 -22.85 25.04 10.15
CA LEU A 515 -22.66 26.06 11.18
C LEU A 515 -22.95 25.55 12.60
N LYS A 516 -23.94 24.68 12.76
CA LYS A 516 -24.25 24.07 14.06
C LYS A 516 -23.08 23.23 14.58
N ALA A 517 -22.52 22.36 13.74
CA ALA A 517 -21.38 21.53 14.14
C ALA A 517 -20.13 22.36 14.47
N ILE A 518 -19.92 23.47 13.76
CA ILE A 518 -18.83 24.40 14.08
C ILE A 518 -19.09 25.10 15.41
N ALA A 519 -20.30 25.61 15.65
CA ALA A 519 -20.64 26.24 16.92
C ALA A 519 -20.47 25.28 18.11
N ASP A 520 -20.90 24.01 17.95
CA ASP A 520 -20.73 22.96 18.97
C ASP A 520 -19.24 22.74 19.32
N VAL A 521 -18.32 22.99 18.39
CA VAL A 521 -16.86 22.88 18.59
C VAL A 521 -16.21 24.18 19.10
N VAL A 522 -16.64 25.33 18.60
CA VAL A 522 -16.02 26.64 18.89
C VAL A 522 -16.48 27.20 20.23
N VAL A 523 -17.75 27.02 20.61
CA VAL A 523 -18.30 27.56 21.87
C VAL A 523 -17.49 27.11 23.10
N PRO A 524 -17.11 25.83 23.26
CA PRO A 524 -16.22 25.42 24.35
C PRO A 524 -14.85 26.11 24.36
N LEU A 525 -14.31 26.49 23.18
CA LEU A 525 -12.99 27.13 23.06
C LEU A 525 -12.99 28.60 23.52
N LEU A 526 -14.15 29.26 23.60
CA LEU A 526 -14.25 30.59 24.21
C LEU A 526 -13.89 30.58 25.71
N ALA A 527 -14.02 29.42 26.35
CA ALA A 527 -13.62 29.18 27.74
C ALA A 527 -12.25 28.48 27.86
N ASP A 528 -11.46 28.41 26.79
CA ASP A 528 -10.15 27.74 26.79
C ASP A 528 -9.22 28.31 27.86
N GLN A 529 -8.36 27.47 28.45
CA GLN A 529 -7.39 27.90 29.46
C GLN A 529 -6.39 28.95 28.94
N LYS A 530 -6.08 28.96 27.64
CA LYS A 530 -5.09 29.88 27.04
C LYS A 530 -5.75 31.06 26.36
N ARG A 531 -5.29 32.27 26.74
CA ARG A 531 -5.76 33.56 26.22
C ARG A 531 -5.64 33.73 24.70
N ARG A 532 -4.77 32.99 24.01
CA ARG A 532 -4.65 33.07 22.54
C ARG A 532 -5.72 32.25 21.81
N VAL A 533 -6.24 31.21 22.47
CA VAL A 533 -7.27 30.33 21.90
C VAL A 533 -8.66 30.93 22.15
N ARG A 534 -8.86 31.53 23.33
CA ARG A 534 -9.98 32.44 23.58
C ARG A 534 -9.85 33.70 22.75
#